data_AF-A0A5E4EEH7-F1
#
_entry.id   AF-A0A5E4EEH7-F1
#
_cell.length_a   1.000
_cell.length_b   1.000
_cell.length_c   1.000
_cell.angle_alpha   90.00
_cell.angle_beta   90.00
_cell.angle_gamma   90.00
#
_symmetry.space_group_name_H-M   'P 1'
#
loop_
_entity.id
_entity.type
_entity.pdbx_description
1 polymer ?
#
loop_
_entity_poly.entity_id
_entity_poly.type
_entity_poly.pdbx_seq_one_letter_code
_entity_poly.pdbx_strand_id
1 'polypeptide(L)'
;MAASSLKSAAGFLQLKKPQNPLLLRSPSQASTLSLKKFTPMAALTATPAVGLSQTFTKLKEQGKVALIPYITAGDPDLSITAEALKVLDSCGSDIIELGVPYSDPLADGPVIQAATTRSLSKGTNLNSIVSMLKEVIPQLSCPIALFTYYNPILKRGIGEFMSTIRDVGVHGLVVPDVPLEETEILRKEAVKHNIELVLLTTPTTPIDRMRAIAEASEGFLYLVSSIGVTGARASVNERVPALLKEIKEATSKPVAVGFGISKPEQAKQVSMLNSECPTPHPHPR
;
A
#
# COMPACT_ATOMS: atom_id res chain seq x y z
N MET A 1 44.44 -56.74 -8.37
CA MET A 1 43.40 -57.57 -9.03
C MET A 1 42.17 -56.70 -9.19
N ALA A 2 41.58 -56.37 -10.34
CA ALA A 2 41.85 -56.44 -11.78
C ALA A 2 41.02 -55.26 -12.36
N ALA A 3 41.58 -54.25 -13.03
CA ALA A 3 41.89 -54.19 -14.46
C ALA A 3 40.68 -54.40 -15.41
N SER A 4 40.18 -53.32 -16.01
CA SER A 4 39.96 -53.24 -17.46
C SER A 4 39.82 -51.78 -17.93
N SER A 5 40.67 -51.45 -18.90
CA SER A 5 40.95 -50.17 -19.55
C SER A 5 40.15 -50.00 -20.84
N LEU A 6 40.14 -48.79 -21.42
CA LEU A 6 40.14 -48.39 -22.86
C LEU A 6 39.39 -47.05 -23.00
N LYS A 7 39.81 -46.02 -23.75
CA LYS A 7 41.05 -45.58 -24.41
C LYS A 7 40.80 -44.12 -24.86
N SER A 8 41.89 -43.35 -24.96
CA SER A 8 42.02 -41.96 -25.39
C SER A 8 41.69 -41.71 -26.87
N ALA A 9 41.26 -40.49 -27.22
CA ALA A 9 41.77 -39.77 -28.40
C ALA A 9 41.57 -38.25 -28.27
N ALA A 10 42.69 -37.52 -28.32
CA ALA A 10 42.78 -36.08 -28.49
C ALA A 10 42.57 -35.68 -29.96
N GLY A 11 42.10 -34.45 -30.21
CA GLY A 11 41.95 -33.89 -31.55
C GLY A 11 41.94 -32.36 -31.53
N PHE A 12 43.14 -31.79 -31.65
CA PHE A 12 43.45 -30.38 -31.91
C PHE A 12 43.02 -30.00 -33.34
N LEU A 13 42.42 -28.83 -33.58
CA LEU A 13 42.50 -28.15 -34.89
C LEU A 13 42.20 -26.64 -34.78
N GLN A 14 43.21 -25.87 -35.17
CA GLN A 14 43.24 -24.40 -35.32
C GLN A 14 42.57 -23.92 -36.62
N LEU A 15 42.09 -22.66 -36.56
CA LEU A 15 42.12 -21.58 -37.56
C LEU A 15 41.73 -21.85 -39.03
N LYS A 16 40.80 -21.03 -39.54
CA LYS A 16 41.07 -20.10 -40.68
C LYS A 16 39.96 -19.06 -40.88
N LYS A 17 40.36 -17.78 -40.86
CA LYS A 17 39.64 -16.63 -41.44
C LYS A 17 39.59 -16.77 -42.97
N PRO A 18 38.64 -16.06 -43.61
CA PRO A 18 38.92 -15.41 -44.89
C PRO A 18 38.75 -13.88 -44.80
N GLN A 19 39.81 -13.16 -45.16
CA GLN A 19 39.77 -11.80 -45.73
C GLN A 19 39.57 -11.97 -47.25
N ASN A 20 38.76 -11.22 -47.99
CA ASN A 20 38.93 -9.86 -48.55
C ASN A 20 38.02 -9.79 -49.82
N PRO A 21 37.89 -8.69 -50.59
CA PRO A 21 37.86 -7.26 -50.27
C PRO A 21 36.70 -6.47 -50.98
N LEU A 22 36.51 -5.22 -50.52
CA LEU A 22 36.11 -3.99 -51.26
C LEU A 22 35.15 -4.06 -52.45
N LEU A 23 33.97 -3.43 -52.30
CA LEU A 23 33.36 -2.58 -53.34
C LEU A 23 32.74 -1.34 -52.70
N LEU A 24 33.30 -0.17 -53.05
CA LEU A 24 32.74 1.16 -52.80
C LEU A 24 31.39 1.32 -53.50
N ARG A 25 30.38 1.82 -52.78
CA ARG A 25 29.24 2.51 -53.40
C ARG A 25 28.84 3.72 -52.55
N SER A 26 28.75 4.86 -53.23
CA SER A 26 28.44 6.21 -52.74
C SER A 26 27.00 6.34 -52.21
N PRO A 27 26.68 7.41 -51.45
CA PRO A 27 25.53 7.44 -50.57
C PRO A 27 24.25 7.82 -51.30
N SER A 28 23.19 7.04 -51.13
CA SER A 28 21.82 7.41 -51.51
C SER A 28 21.02 7.81 -50.28
N GLN A 29 20.52 9.04 -50.33
CA GLN A 29 19.55 9.71 -49.46
C GLN A 29 18.70 8.77 -48.59
N ALA A 30 18.81 8.94 -47.27
CA ALA A 30 17.80 8.50 -46.32
C ALA A 30 17.32 9.72 -45.51
N SER A 31 16.02 9.94 -45.61
CA SER A 31 15.17 10.98 -45.01
C SER A 31 15.62 11.52 -43.65
N THR A 32 15.78 12.84 -43.58
CA THR A 32 15.81 13.60 -42.33
C THR A 32 14.46 13.51 -41.63
N LEU A 33 14.34 12.63 -40.64
CA LEU A 33 13.27 12.68 -39.67
C LEU A 33 13.47 13.91 -38.77
N SER A 34 12.55 14.87 -38.91
CA SER A 34 12.47 16.07 -38.09
C SER A 34 12.26 15.67 -36.62
N LEU A 35 13.31 15.79 -35.81
CA LEU A 35 13.23 15.76 -34.35
C LEU A 35 12.43 16.99 -33.91
N LYS A 36 11.11 16.83 -33.77
CA LYS A 36 10.27 17.80 -33.07
C LYS A 36 10.85 17.97 -31.67
N LYS A 37 11.34 19.19 -31.40
CA LYS A 37 11.77 19.65 -30.08
C LYS A 37 10.64 19.34 -29.09
N PHE A 38 10.94 18.49 -28.11
CA PHE A 38 10.08 18.31 -26.95
C PHE A 38 10.04 19.63 -26.20
N THR A 39 8.88 20.26 -26.21
CA THR A 39 8.55 21.36 -25.31
C THR A 39 8.64 20.83 -23.87
N PRO A 40 9.34 21.50 -22.94
CA PRO A 40 9.29 21.09 -21.55
C PRO A 40 7.85 21.25 -21.07
N MET A 41 7.23 20.16 -20.61
CA MET A 41 5.95 20.23 -19.93
C MET A 41 6.11 21.16 -18.73
N ALA A 42 5.17 22.10 -18.60
CA ALA A 42 5.04 22.96 -17.45
C ALA A 42 5.13 22.10 -16.18
N ALA A 43 5.96 22.55 -15.22
CA ALA A 43 6.05 21.94 -13.91
C ALA A 43 4.63 21.81 -13.35
N LEU A 44 4.16 20.57 -13.22
CA LEU A 44 2.97 20.28 -12.43
C LEU A 44 3.27 20.78 -11.03
N THR A 45 2.64 21.89 -10.65
CA THR A 45 2.52 22.27 -9.25
C THR A 45 1.84 21.10 -8.56
N ALA A 46 2.61 20.29 -7.84
CA ALA A 46 2.10 19.20 -7.04
C ALA A 46 1.09 19.80 -6.06
N THR A 47 -0.19 19.52 -6.28
CA THR A 47 -1.23 19.78 -5.29
C THR A 47 -0.79 19.03 -4.02
N PRO A 48 -0.73 19.68 -2.84
CA PRO A 48 -0.40 18.98 -1.61
C PRO A 48 -1.31 17.76 -1.48
N ALA A 49 -0.72 16.57 -1.30
CA ALA A 49 -1.49 15.36 -1.14
C ALA A 49 -2.51 15.56 0.00
N VAL A 50 -3.76 15.23 -0.29
CA VAL A 50 -4.90 15.43 0.59
C VAL A 50 -4.85 14.35 1.68
N GLY A 51 -5.06 14.69 2.95
CA GLY A 51 -5.07 13.72 4.06
C GLY A 51 -6.21 12.70 3.94
N LEU A 52 -6.17 11.63 4.73
CA LEU A 52 -7.15 10.53 4.69
C LEU A 52 -8.58 11.04 4.92
N SER A 53 -8.81 11.81 5.99
CA SER A 53 -10.15 12.35 6.30
C SER A 53 -10.69 13.21 5.16
N GLN A 54 -9.83 14.03 4.56
CA GLN A 54 -10.19 14.94 3.48
C GLN A 54 -10.52 14.17 2.19
N THR A 55 -9.80 13.07 1.91
CA THR A 55 -10.14 12.14 0.82
C THR A 55 -11.53 11.56 1.02
N PHE A 56 -11.87 11.08 2.21
CA PHE A 56 -13.20 10.56 2.50
C PHE A 56 -14.30 11.62 2.38
N THR A 57 -14.06 12.85 2.85
CA THR A 57 -14.99 13.97 2.69
C THR A 57 -15.28 14.24 1.21
N LYS A 58 -14.24 14.38 0.39
CA LYS A 58 -14.35 14.62 -1.05
C LYS A 58 -15.11 13.50 -1.76
N LEU A 59 -14.84 12.24 -1.42
CA LEU A 59 -15.54 11.10 -2.02
C LEU A 59 -17.02 11.06 -1.62
N LYS A 60 -17.32 11.38 -0.37
CA LYS A 60 -18.70 11.49 0.12
C LYS A 60 -19.49 12.54 -0.64
N GLU A 61 -18.91 13.73 -0.86
CA GLU A 61 -19.53 14.79 -1.68
C GLU A 61 -19.80 14.36 -3.12
N GLN A 62 -18.96 13.47 -3.66
CA GLN A 62 -19.12 12.89 -5.00
C GLN A 62 -20.04 11.66 -5.05
N GLY A 63 -20.54 11.19 -3.91
CA GLY A 63 -21.30 9.94 -3.82
C GLY A 63 -20.48 8.70 -4.19
N LYS A 64 -19.16 8.73 -3.97
CA LYS A 64 -18.22 7.65 -4.28
C LYS A 64 -17.77 6.88 -3.04
N VAL A 65 -17.29 5.66 -3.26
CA VAL A 65 -16.68 4.80 -2.23
C VAL A 65 -15.18 4.73 -2.49
N ALA A 66 -14.39 4.79 -1.42
CA ALA A 66 -12.93 4.76 -1.50
C ALA A 66 -12.41 3.37 -1.90
N LEU A 67 -11.40 3.33 -2.79
CA LEU A 67 -10.57 2.17 -3.05
C LEU A 67 -9.20 2.34 -2.37
N ILE A 68 -8.87 1.42 -1.47
CA ILE A 68 -7.65 1.44 -0.66
C ILE A 68 -6.85 0.15 -0.90
N PRO A 69 -5.98 0.08 -1.92
CA PRO A 69 -5.10 -1.06 -2.11
C PRO A 69 -3.99 -1.11 -1.05
N TYR A 70 -3.64 -2.33 -0.66
CA TYR A 70 -2.48 -2.62 0.18
C TYR A 70 -1.37 -3.29 -0.65
N ILE A 71 -0.12 -2.86 -0.45
CA ILE A 71 1.07 -3.59 -0.93
C ILE A 71 2.15 -3.64 0.16
N THR A 72 2.97 -4.69 0.17
CA THR A 72 4.13 -4.79 1.06
C THR A 72 5.33 -4.10 0.42
N ALA A 73 5.94 -3.15 1.13
CA ALA A 73 7.13 -2.47 0.66
C ALA A 73 8.28 -3.46 0.48
N GLY A 74 8.99 -3.36 -0.64
CA GLY A 74 10.12 -4.22 -0.95
C GLY A 74 9.75 -5.59 -1.49
N ASP A 75 8.48 -5.84 -1.85
CA ASP A 75 8.06 -7.05 -2.55
C ASP A 75 7.66 -6.74 -4.01
N PRO A 76 8.38 -7.26 -5.02
CA PRO A 76 9.60 -8.03 -4.91
C PRO A 76 10.82 -7.19 -4.50
N ASP A 77 10.85 -5.86 -4.72
CA ASP A 77 11.89 -4.94 -4.25
C ASP A 77 11.38 -3.48 -4.22
N LEU A 78 12.20 -2.57 -3.71
CA LEU A 78 11.79 -1.16 -3.53
C LEU A 78 11.65 -0.38 -4.83
N SER A 79 12.40 -0.75 -5.89
CA SER A 79 12.24 -0.11 -7.20
C SER A 79 10.87 -0.44 -7.77
N ILE A 80 10.49 -1.73 -7.74
CA ILE A 80 9.17 -2.18 -8.16
C ILE A 80 8.07 -1.63 -7.24
N THR A 81 8.34 -1.50 -5.94
CA THR A 81 7.39 -0.83 -5.02
C THR A 81 7.10 0.60 -5.47
N ALA A 82 8.13 1.38 -5.79
CA ALA A 82 7.96 2.78 -6.23
C ALA A 82 7.15 2.88 -7.54
N GLU A 83 7.40 1.97 -8.49
CA GLU A 83 6.62 1.89 -9.73
C GLU A 83 5.16 1.48 -9.45
N ALA A 84 4.95 0.48 -8.58
CA ALA A 84 3.63 0.02 -8.21
C ALA A 84 2.80 1.13 -7.54
N LEU A 85 3.40 1.95 -6.67
CA LEU A 85 2.71 3.09 -6.06
C LEU A 85 2.21 4.08 -7.12
N LYS A 86 3.02 4.40 -8.13
CA LYS A 86 2.62 5.30 -9.23
C LYS A 86 1.52 4.68 -10.09
N VAL A 87 1.61 3.38 -10.37
CA VAL A 87 0.57 2.66 -11.12
C VAL A 87 -0.75 2.68 -10.36
N LEU A 88 -0.75 2.31 -9.08
CA LEU A 88 -1.93 2.33 -8.23
C LEU A 88 -2.58 3.72 -8.16
N ASP A 89 -1.78 4.77 -7.99
CA ASP A 89 -2.25 6.17 -8.02
C ASP A 89 -2.89 6.51 -9.37
N SER A 90 -2.20 6.24 -10.48
CA SER A 90 -2.71 6.51 -11.84
C SER A 90 -3.96 5.71 -12.22
N CYS A 91 -4.16 4.53 -11.59
CA CYS A 91 -5.35 3.71 -11.74
C CYS A 91 -6.53 4.17 -10.88
N GLY A 92 -6.38 5.26 -10.11
CA GLY A 92 -7.46 5.87 -9.35
C GLY A 92 -7.61 5.32 -7.93
N SER A 93 -6.51 4.90 -7.29
CA SER A 93 -6.53 4.62 -5.85
C SER A 93 -6.80 5.91 -5.08
N ASP A 94 -7.67 5.85 -4.08
CA ASP A 94 -8.03 7.03 -3.28
C ASP A 94 -7.07 7.23 -2.10
N ILE A 95 -6.58 6.13 -1.54
CA ILE A 95 -5.55 6.03 -0.50
C ILE A 95 -4.72 4.80 -0.84
N ILE A 96 -3.41 4.78 -0.63
CA ILE A 96 -2.63 3.55 -0.73
C ILE A 96 -2.09 3.16 0.64
N GLU A 97 -2.33 1.92 1.06
CA GLU A 97 -1.72 1.32 2.25
C GLU A 97 -0.38 0.67 1.89
N LEU A 98 0.69 1.12 2.55
CA LEU A 98 2.03 0.58 2.35
C LEU A 98 2.50 -0.17 3.60
N GLY A 99 2.59 -1.50 3.50
CA GLY A 99 3.07 -2.38 4.56
C GLY A 99 4.58 -2.30 4.75
N VAL A 100 5.03 -1.99 5.97
CA VAL A 100 6.42 -2.17 6.38
C VAL A 100 6.64 -3.65 6.74
N PRO A 101 7.54 -4.36 6.05
CA PRO A 101 7.78 -5.77 6.32
C PRO A 101 8.29 -5.97 7.75
N TYR A 102 7.72 -6.92 8.47
CA TYR A 102 8.03 -7.21 9.87
C TYR A 102 8.30 -8.71 10.09
N SER A 103 9.24 -9.04 10.98
CA SER A 103 9.66 -10.44 11.21
C SER A 103 8.58 -11.30 11.85
N ASP A 104 7.70 -10.70 12.66
CA ASP A 104 6.70 -11.41 13.46
C ASP A 104 5.28 -10.89 13.16
N PRO A 105 4.77 -11.04 11.92
CA PRO A 105 3.55 -10.40 11.49
C PRO A 105 2.29 -11.18 11.92
N LEU A 106 1.94 -11.08 13.21
CA LEU A 106 0.86 -11.85 13.84
C LEU A 106 -0.54 -11.58 13.27
N ALA A 107 -0.78 -10.38 12.71
CA ALA A 107 -2.08 -9.99 12.17
C ALA A 107 -2.24 -10.32 10.68
N ASP A 108 -1.13 -10.56 9.99
CA ASP A 108 -1.11 -10.78 8.55
C ASP A 108 -1.39 -12.24 8.22
N GLY A 109 -1.96 -12.45 7.04
CA GLY A 109 -2.18 -13.77 6.49
C GLY A 109 -1.15 -14.24 5.50
N PRO A 110 -1.28 -15.51 5.04
CA PRO A 110 -0.20 -16.23 4.37
C PRO A 110 0.34 -15.51 3.13
N VAL A 111 -0.52 -14.77 2.41
CA VAL A 111 -0.11 -13.98 1.24
C VAL A 111 0.80 -12.83 1.63
N ILE A 112 0.42 -12.04 2.65
CA ILE A 112 1.21 -10.91 3.14
C ILE A 112 2.45 -11.39 3.90
N GLN A 113 2.36 -12.50 4.64
CA GLN A 113 3.52 -13.14 5.27
C GLN A 113 4.56 -13.58 4.23
N ALA A 114 4.12 -14.16 3.10
CA ALA A 114 5.01 -14.53 2.00
C ALA A 114 5.65 -13.30 1.33
N ALA A 115 4.89 -12.24 1.11
CA ALA A 115 5.40 -10.96 0.59
C ALA A 115 6.45 -10.35 1.53
N THR A 116 6.15 -10.33 2.82
CA THR A 116 7.05 -9.87 3.89
C THR A 116 8.33 -10.68 3.92
N THR A 117 8.24 -12.01 3.81
CA THR A 117 9.41 -12.89 3.76
C THR A 117 10.32 -12.57 2.56
N ARG A 118 9.73 -12.40 1.36
CA ARG A 118 10.50 -12.00 0.17
C ARG A 118 11.16 -10.64 0.37
N SER A 119 10.42 -9.66 0.89
CA SER A 119 10.94 -8.32 1.13
C SER A 119 12.10 -8.29 2.14
N LEU A 120 11.96 -8.98 3.28
CA LEU A 120 13.01 -9.08 4.30
C LEU A 120 14.25 -9.82 3.79
N SER A 121 14.07 -10.87 2.98
CA SER A 121 15.21 -11.61 2.39
C SER A 121 16.05 -10.77 1.42
N LYS A 122 15.51 -9.67 0.89
CA LYS A 122 16.25 -8.66 0.11
C LYS A 122 16.82 -7.52 0.96
N GLY A 123 16.69 -7.56 2.28
CA GLY A 123 17.24 -6.56 3.20
C GLY A 123 16.42 -5.28 3.31
N THR A 124 15.16 -5.28 2.86
CA THR A 124 14.26 -4.13 3.00
C THR A 124 14.10 -3.77 4.47
N ASN A 125 14.26 -2.49 4.79
CA ASN A 125 14.13 -1.95 6.13
C ASN A 125 13.49 -0.55 6.12
N LEU A 126 13.08 -0.06 7.29
CA LEU A 126 12.39 1.22 7.42
C LEU A 126 13.17 2.40 6.82
N ASN A 127 14.50 2.47 6.97
CA ASN A 127 15.29 3.56 6.38
C ASN A 127 15.24 3.56 4.85
N SER A 128 15.36 2.37 4.24
CA SER A 128 15.26 2.22 2.79
C SER A 128 13.86 2.55 2.27
N ILE A 129 12.81 2.21 3.03
CA ILE A 129 11.42 2.55 2.70
C ILE A 129 11.19 4.07 2.78
N VAL A 130 11.62 4.72 3.85
CA VAL A 130 11.54 6.18 4.03
C VAL A 130 12.28 6.90 2.91
N SER A 131 13.45 6.41 2.51
CA SER A 131 14.23 6.99 1.40
C SER A 131 13.47 6.90 0.07
N MET A 132 12.90 5.73 -0.24
CA MET A 132 12.06 5.53 -1.42
C MET A 132 10.79 6.41 -1.39
N LEU A 133 10.14 6.49 -0.23
CA LEU A 133 8.93 7.31 -0.04
C LEU A 133 9.18 8.79 -0.29
N LYS A 134 10.32 9.31 0.18
CA LYS A 134 10.74 10.71 -0.04
C LYS A 134 10.82 11.07 -1.52
N GLU A 135 11.20 10.12 -2.37
CA GLU A 135 11.32 10.32 -3.82
C GLU A 135 9.98 10.14 -4.53
N VAL A 136 9.16 9.16 -4.10
CA VAL A 136 7.94 8.77 -4.83
C VAL A 136 6.72 9.63 -4.45
N ILE A 137 6.53 9.98 -3.17
CA ILE A 137 5.33 10.68 -2.69
C ILE A 137 5.07 12.01 -3.42
N PRO A 138 6.08 12.85 -3.75
CA PRO A 138 5.85 14.06 -4.54
C PRO A 138 5.27 13.82 -5.94
N GLN A 139 5.28 12.57 -6.42
CA GLN A 139 4.76 12.16 -7.73
C GLN A 139 3.37 11.51 -7.64
N LEU A 140 2.82 11.36 -6.43
CA LEU A 140 1.51 10.73 -6.20
C LEU A 140 0.44 11.80 -5.94
N SER A 141 -0.78 11.51 -6.36
CA SER A 141 -1.95 12.36 -6.09
C SER A 141 -2.74 11.95 -4.84
N CYS A 142 -2.76 10.65 -4.53
CA CYS A 142 -3.41 10.10 -3.34
C CYS A 142 -2.45 10.02 -2.14
N PRO A 143 -2.96 10.10 -0.89
CA PRO A 143 -2.16 9.92 0.31
C PRO A 143 -1.71 8.48 0.51
N ILE A 144 -0.54 8.33 1.14
CA ILE A 144 -0.05 7.07 1.70
C ILE A 144 -0.49 6.95 3.16
N ALA A 145 -1.04 5.79 3.51
CA ALA A 145 -1.17 5.31 4.88
C ALA A 145 -0.11 4.22 5.13
N LEU A 146 0.78 4.44 6.09
CA LEU A 146 1.79 3.45 6.44
C LEU A 146 1.16 2.38 7.34
N PHE A 147 1.40 1.11 7.04
CA PHE A 147 0.92 -0.01 7.84
C PHE A 147 2.12 -0.72 8.46
N THR A 148 2.25 -0.71 9.79
CA THR A 148 3.39 -1.32 10.48
C THR A 148 3.03 -1.80 11.87
N TYR A 149 3.80 -2.75 12.39
CA TYR A 149 3.67 -3.23 13.76
C TYR A 149 4.29 -2.24 14.74
N TYR A 150 3.94 -2.36 16.02
CA TYR A 150 4.35 -1.39 17.03
C TYR A 150 5.85 -1.44 17.34
N ASN A 151 6.45 -2.62 17.33
CA ASN A 151 7.86 -2.80 17.69
C ASN A 151 8.84 -2.00 16.78
N PRO A 152 8.69 -1.96 15.44
CA PRO A 152 9.43 -1.03 14.58
C PRO A 152 9.34 0.44 14.99
N ILE A 153 8.17 0.90 15.46
CA ILE A 153 7.95 2.26 15.94
C ILE A 153 8.73 2.48 17.25
N LEU A 154 8.60 1.54 18.19
CA LEU A 154 9.29 1.61 19.48
C LEU A 154 10.82 1.62 19.33
N LYS A 155 11.37 0.79 18.43
CA LYS A 155 12.83 0.71 18.20
C LYS A 155 13.43 2.02 17.69
N ARG A 156 12.67 2.80 16.91
CA ARG A 156 13.08 4.14 16.47
C ARG A 156 12.80 5.20 17.54
N GLY A 157 11.79 4.97 18.38
CA GLY A 157 11.21 5.99 19.25
C GLY A 157 10.01 6.63 18.57
N ILE A 158 8.90 6.72 19.30
CA ILE A 158 7.59 7.11 18.75
C ILE A 158 7.63 8.50 18.10
N GLY A 159 8.17 9.51 18.80
CA GLY A 159 8.24 10.88 18.25
C GLY A 159 9.14 10.98 17.02
N GLU A 160 10.31 10.32 17.04
CA GLU A 160 11.21 10.30 15.88
C GLU A 160 10.54 9.60 14.69
N PHE A 161 9.86 8.48 14.93
CA PHE A 161 9.10 7.77 13.90
C PHE A 161 8.03 8.65 13.27
N MET A 162 7.18 9.29 14.09
CA MET A 162 6.10 10.16 13.62
C MET A 162 6.64 11.35 12.81
N SER A 163 7.70 12.01 13.30
CA SER A 163 8.38 13.07 12.55
C SER A 163 8.91 12.57 11.21
N THR A 164 9.61 11.43 11.21
CA THR A 164 10.23 10.85 10.01
C THR A 164 9.21 10.55 8.93
N ILE A 165 8.10 9.89 9.28
CA ILE A 165 7.07 9.55 8.28
C ILE A 165 6.33 10.80 7.78
N ARG A 166 6.12 11.79 8.67
CA ARG A 166 5.50 13.05 8.28
C ARG A 166 6.37 13.85 7.32
N ASP A 167 7.67 13.90 7.56
CA ASP A 167 8.64 14.64 6.74
C ASP A 167 8.72 14.12 5.30
N VAL A 168 8.44 12.83 5.07
CA VAL A 168 8.37 12.24 3.72
C VAL A 168 6.98 12.34 3.08
N GLY A 169 5.97 12.84 3.81
CA GLY A 169 4.62 13.09 3.30
C GLY A 169 3.62 11.94 3.51
N VAL A 170 3.87 11.03 4.45
CA VAL A 170 2.86 10.07 4.91
C VAL A 170 1.78 10.82 5.68
N HIS A 171 0.52 10.46 5.46
CA HIS A 171 -0.65 11.11 6.10
C HIS A 171 -1.34 10.21 7.11
N GLY A 172 -1.27 8.89 6.93
CA GLY A 172 -1.94 7.92 7.79
C GLY A 172 -0.99 6.89 8.41
N LEU A 173 -1.40 6.35 9.54
CA LEU A 173 -0.72 5.23 10.19
C LEU A 173 -1.73 4.19 10.67
N VAL A 174 -1.47 2.93 10.37
CA VAL A 174 -2.20 1.76 10.89
C VAL A 174 -1.24 0.91 11.69
N VAL A 175 -1.58 0.62 12.95
CA VAL A 175 -0.78 -0.22 13.86
C VAL A 175 -1.66 -1.36 14.39
N PRO A 176 -1.63 -2.55 13.76
CA PRO A 176 -2.65 -3.58 13.99
C PRO A 176 -2.51 -4.31 15.34
N ASP A 177 -1.35 -4.23 15.98
CA ASP A 177 -0.98 -4.99 17.19
C ASP A 177 -1.09 -4.19 18.49
N VAL A 178 -1.67 -2.99 18.47
CA VAL A 178 -1.84 -2.15 19.66
C VAL A 178 -3.32 -2.03 20.06
N PRO A 179 -3.73 -2.51 21.24
CA PRO A 179 -5.10 -2.34 21.72
C PRO A 179 -5.39 -0.88 22.07
N LEU A 180 -6.66 -0.46 21.97
CA LEU A 180 -7.11 0.93 22.19
C LEU A 180 -6.48 1.57 23.45
N GLU A 181 -6.41 0.84 24.55
CA GLU A 181 -5.90 1.29 25.83
C GLU A 181 -4.43 1.71 25.77
N GLU A 182 -3.62 1.03 24.96
CA GLU A 182 -2.19 1.27 24.82
C GLU A 182 -1.87 2.28 23.70
N THR A 183 -2.87 2.68 22.90
CA THR A 183 -2.68 3.67 21.82
C THR A 183 -2.51 5.11 22.32
N GLU A 184 -2.70 5.41 23.60
CA GLU A 184 -2.73 6.80 24.07
C GLU A 184 -1.47 7.60 23.70
N ILE A 185 -0.29 7.01 23.88
CA ILE A 185 0.99 7.64 23.54
C ILE A 185 1.12 7.80 22.03
N LEU A 186 0.75 6.78 21.25
CA LEU A 186 0.74 6.83 19.79
C LEU A 186 -0.20 7.94 19.28
N ARG A 187 -1.43 8.03 19.80
CA ARG A 187 -2.41 9.05 19.42
C ARG A 187 -1.90 10.46 19.70
N LYS A 188 -1.32 10.69 20.88
CA LYS A 188 -0.77 12.00 21.26
C LYS A 188 0.34 12.44 20.31
N GLU A 189 1.29 11.56 19.99
CA GLU A 189 2.36 11.89 19.05
C GLU A 189 1.86 11.99 17.60
N ALA A 190 0.91 11.16 17.19
CA ALA A 190 0.30 11.25 15.86
C ALA A 190 -0.38 12.61 15.63
N VAL A 191 -1.19 13.08 16.60
CA VAL A 191 -1.83 14.42 16.55
C VAL A 191 -0.78 15.52 16.46
N LYS A 192 0.25 15.48 17.30
CA LYS A 192 1.34 16.47 17.32
C LYS A 192 2.08 16.57 15.98
N HIS A 193 2.18 15.47 15.24
CA HIS A 193 2.84 15.39 13.95
C HIS A 193 1.87 15.43 12.75
N ASN A 194 0.58 15.68 12.95
CA ASN A 194 -0.45 15.65 11.90
C ASN A 194 -0.45 14.33 11.10
N ILE A 195 -0.37 13.21 11.81
CA ILE A 195 -0.56 11.86 11.28
C ILE A 195 -1.91 11.34 11.76
N GLU A 196 -2.72 10.84 10.83
CA GLU A 196 -4.02 10.25 11.14
C GLU A 196 -3.83 8.79 11.55
N LEU A 197 -3.87 8.52 12.86
CA LEU A 197 -3.81 7.16 13.40
C LEU A 197 -5.16 6.46 13.21
N VAL A 198 -5.20 5.53 12.27
CA VAL A 198 -6.37 4.69 11.97
C VAL A 198 -6.40 3.50 12.93
N LEU A 199 -7.52 3.32 13.61
CA LEU A 199 -7.75 2.22 14.54
C LEU A 199 -8.66 1.15 13.93
N LEU A 200 -8.47 -0.08 14.39
CA LEU A 200 -9.15 -1.25 13.87
C LEU A 200 -10.28 -1.70 14.80
N THR A 201 -11.38 -2.15 14.20
CA THR A 201 -12.45 -2.88 14.86
C THR A 201 -12.76 -4.18 14.11
N THR A 202 -13.53 -5.06 14.73
CA THR A 202 -13.88 -6.38 14.20
C THR A 202 -15.37 -6.65 14.38
N PRO A 203 -15.97 -7.59 13.64
CA PRO A 203 -17.34 -8.06 13.89
C PRO A 203 -17.61 -8.64 15.27
N THR A 204 -16.57 -8.92 16.04
CA THR A 204 -16.68 -9.45 17.41
C THR A 204 -16.44 -8.39 18.47
N THR A 205 -16.10 -7.16 18.08
CA THR A 205 -15.88 -6.05 19.00
C THR A 205 -17.22 -5.62 19.60
N PRO A 206 -17.37 -5.56 20.95
CA PRO A 206 -18.58 -5.05 21.58
C PRO A 206 -18.89 -3.60 21.17
N ILE A 207 -20.18 -3.24 21.06
CA ILE A 207 -20.63 -1.93 20.55
C ILE A 207 -20.01 -0.76 21.32
N ASP A 208 -19.97 -0.81 22.66
CA ASP A 208 -19.40 0.29 23.45
C ASP A 208 -17.90 0.45 23.23
N ARG A 209 -17.18 -0.67 23.05
CA ARG A 209 -15.76 -0.65 22.68
C ARG A 209 -15.57 -0.10 21.26
N MET A 210 -16.42 -0.50 20.33
CA MET A 210 -16.40 0.00 18.95
C MET A 210 -16.63 1.52 18.89
N ARG A 211 -17.54 2.06 19.71
CA ARG A 211 -17.73 3.52 19.84
C ARG A 211 -16.47 4.22 20.33
N ALA A 212 -15.83 3.70 21.37
CA ALA A 212 -14.58 4.25 21.89
C ALA A 212 -13.43 4.20 20.86
N ILE A 213 -13.33 3.10 20.09
CA ILE A 213 -12.36 2.99 18.98
C ILE A 213 -12.68 4.03 17.90
N ALA A 214 -13.95 4.14 17.50
CA ALA A 214 -14.38 5.08 16.48
C ALA A 214 -14.12 6.53 16.89
N GLU A 215 -14.34 6.89 18.16
CA GLU A 215 -14.04 8.22 18.68
C GLU A 215 -12.54 8.51 18.62
N ALA A 216 -11.70 7.54 19.02
CA ALA A 216 -10.25 7.69 19.08
C ALA A 216 -9.50 7.55 17.74
N SER A 217 -10.14 6.99 16.72
CA SER A 217 -9.54 6.78 15.38
C SER A 217 -9.50 8.09 14.59
N GLU A 218 -8.46 8.34 13.80
CA GLU A 218 -8.44 9.47 12.84
C GLU A 218 -8.54 8.95 11.40
N GLY A 219 -8.89 9.82 10.44
CA GLY A 219 -9.08 9.41 9.04
C GLY A 219 -10.37 8.63 8.82
N PHE A 220 -10.35 7.36 9.20
CA PHE A 220 -11.46 6.42 9.10
C PHE A 220 -11.39 5.36 10.20
N LEU A 221 -12.47 4.60 10.38
CA LEU A 221 -12.49 3.40 11.19
C LEU A 221 -12.26 2.18 10.29
N TYR A 222 -11.28 1.33 10.63
CA TYR A 222 -10.97 0.16 9.82
C TYR A 222 -11.69 -1.08 10.38
N LEU A 223 -12.73 -1.54 9.68
CA LEU A 223 -13.39 -2.80 9.98
C LEU A 223 -12.68 -3.98 9.28
N VAL A 224 -12.05 -4.85 10.07
CA VAL A 224 -11.34 -6.05 9.60
C VAL A 224 -12.00 -7.34 10.08
N SER A 225 -11.70 -8.47 9.44
CA SER A 225 -12.30 -9.76 9.84
C SER A 225 -11.74 -10.32 11.15
N SER A 226 -12.63 -10.75 12.07
CA SER A 226 -12.27 -11.40 13.34
C SER A 226 -11.58 -12.76 13.18
N ILE A 227 -11.82 -13.44 12.05
CA ILE A 227 -11.20 -14.74 11.77
C ILE A 227 -9.84 -14.41 11.13
N GLY A 228 -8.86 -14.19 12.02
CA GLY A 228 -7.55 -13.64 11.72
C GLY A 228 -6.89 -14.27 10.50
N VAL A 229 -6.01 -13.46 9.89
CA VAL A 229 -5.31 -13.60 8.62
C VAL A 229 -5.97 -12.90 7.42
N THR A 230 -5.25 -11.93 6.86
CA THR A 230 -5.54 -11.33 5.55
C THR A 230 -5.53 -12.42 4.47
N GLY A 231 -6.59 -12.53 3.68
CA GLY A 231 -6.64 -13.48 2.58
C GLY A 231 -7.90 -13.32 1.74
N ALA A 232 -7.79 -13.54 0.44
CA ALA A 232 -8.93 -13.51 -0.48
C ALA A 232 -9.99 -14.54 -0.04
N ARG A 233 -11.24 -14.10 0.12
CA ARG A 233 -12.37 -14.99 0.41
C ARG A 233 -13.32 -15.03 -0.78
N ALA A 234 -14.09 -16.11 -0.90
CA ALA A 234 -15.06 -16.26 -1.99
C ALA A 234 -16.29 -15.35 -1.82
N SER A 235 -16.69 -15.07 -0.57
CA SER A 235 -17.88 -14.26 -0.25
C SER A 235 -17.62 -13.24 0.86
N VAL A 236 -18.32 -12.11 0.79
CA VAL A 236 -18.42 -11.15 1.88
C VAL A 236 -19.26 -11.78 2.99
N ASN A 237 -18.80 -11.70 4.25
CA ASN A 237 -19.51 -12.28 5.39
C ASN A 237 -20.92 -11.66 5.51
N GLU A 238 -21.95 -12.51 5.63
CA GLU A 238 -23.37 -12.09 5.70
C GLU A 238 -23.68 -11.16 6.87
N ARG A 239 -22.81 -11.10 7.89
CA ARG A 239 -22.94 -10.17 9.03
C ARG A 239 -22.44 -8.76 8.73
N VAL A 240 -21.68 -8.55 7.65
CA VAL A 240 -21.09 -7.24 7.32
C VAL A 240 -22.15 -6.16 7.09
N PRO A 241 -23.24 -6.38 6.36
CA PRO A 241 -24.31 -5.39 6.21
C PRO A 241 -24.92 -4.93 7.54
N ALA A 242 -25.26 -5.89 8.42
CA ALA A 242 -25.85 -5.61 9.72
C ALA A 242 -24.87 -4.84 10.61
N LEU A 243 -23.60 -5.27 10.64
CA LEU A 243 -22.57 -4.60 11.41
C LEU A 243 -22.26 -3.19 10.89
N LEU A 244 -22.23 -2.98 9.57
CA LEU A 244 -22.05 -1.64 9.00
C LEU A 244 -23.18 -0.71 9.40
N LYS A 245 -24.42 -1.21 9.48
CA LYS A 245 -25.56 -0.44 9.99
C LYS A 245 -25.35 -0.06 11.47
N GLU A 246 -24.99 -1.02 12.32
CA GLU A 246 -24.71 -0.77 13.75
C GLU A 246 -23.56 0.24 13.95
N ILE A 247 -22.49 0.13 13.16
CA ILE A 247 -21.37 1.08 13.17
C ILE A 247 -21.86 2.47 12.78
N LYS A 248 -22.65 2.60 11.71
CA LYS A 248 -23.19 3.88 11.24
C LYS A 248 -24.16 4.53 12.22
N GLU A 249 -24.87 3.75 13.00
CA GLU A 249 -25.71 4.25 14.11
C GLU A 249 -24.86 4.74 15.29
N ALA A 250 -23.67 4.18 15.46
CA ALA A 250 -22.75 4.49 16.55
C ALA A 250 -21.76 5.62 16.25
N THR A 251 -21.44 5.89 14.98
CA THR A 251 -20.47 6.92 14.58
C THR A 251 -20.75 7.50 13.20
N SER A 252 -20.38 8.76 12.99
CA SER A 252 -20.36 9.43 11.68
C SER A 252 -19.03 9.28 10.94
N LYS A 253 -18.02 8.64 11.56
CA LYS A 253 -16.69 8.43 10.98
C LYS A 253 -16.79 7.53 9.75
N PRO A 254 -16.05 7.83 8.66
CA PRO A 254 -15.99 6.93 7.52
C PRO A 254 -15.50 5.54 7.95
N VAL A 255 -16.02 4.49 7.31
CA VAL A 255 -15.66 3.10 7.61
C VAL A 255 -15.06 2.46 6.38
N ALA A 256 -13.82 1.99 6.49
CA ALA A 256 -13.18 1.15 5.48
C ALA A 256 -13.29 -0.32 5.87
N VAL A 257 -13.34 -1.20 4.88
CA VAL A 257 -13.72 -2.60 5.07
C VAL A 257 -12.69 -3.54 4.44
N GLY A 258 -12.00 -4.31 5.27
CA GLY A 258 -10.93 -5.24 4.87
C GLY A 258 -11.34 -6.71 5.00
N PHE A 259 -12.28 -7.19 4.18
CA PHE A 259 -12.76 -8.60 4.18
C PHE A 259 -12.23 -9.44 3.02
N GLY A 260 -10.93 -9.35 2.69
CA GLY A 260 -10.37 -10.19 1.61
C GLY A 260 -11.01 -9.92 0.25
N ILE A 261 -11.29 -8.64 -0.02
CA ILE A 261 -11.83 -8.16 -1.29
C ILE A 261 -10.76 -8.42 -2.37
N SER A 262 -11.08 -9.30 -3.30
CA SER A 262 -10.15 -9.78 -4.34
C SER A 262 -10.72 -9.69 -5.75
N LYS A 263 -12.01 -9.35 -5.88
CA LYS A 263 -12.70 -9.24 -7.16
C LYS A 263 -13.54 -7.95 -7.23
N PRO A 264 -13.71 -7.35 -8.43
CA PRO A 264 -14.55 -6.18 -8.62
C PRO A 264 -15.99 -6.36 -8.11
N GLU A 265 -16.56 -7.55 -8.23
CA GLU A 265 -17.92 -7.85 -7.78
C GLU A 265 -18.05 -7.71 -6.25
N GLN A 266 -17.02 -8.09 -5.50
CA GLN A 266 -16.99 -7.95 -4.05
C GLN A 266 -16.86 -6.48 -3.64
N ALA A 267 -16.02 -5.71 -4.33
CA ALA A 267 -15.92 -4.27 -4.11
C ALA A 267 -17.26 -3.57 -4.39
N LYS A 268 -17.94 -3.95 -5.48
CA LYS A 268 -19.28 -3.46 -5.82
C LYS A 268 -20.31 -3.82 -4.75
N GLN A 269 -20.29 -5.06 -4.26
CA GLN A 269 -21.17 -5.51 -3.17
C GLN A 269 -20.96 -4.66 -1.92
N VAL A 270 -19.71 -4.47 -1.47
CA VAL A 270 -19.39 -3.63 -0.31
C VAL A 270 -19.82 -2.18 -0.53
N SER A 271 -19.64 -1.64 -1.74
CA SER A 271 -20.11 -0.30 -2.10
C SER A 271 -21.64 -0.16 -1.98
N MET A 272 -22.41 -1.18 -2.35
CA MET A 272 -23.88 -1.14 -2.28
C MET A 272 -24.39 -1.14 -0.83
N LEU A 273 -23.70 -1.84 0.08
CA LEU A 273 -24.02 -1.81 1.51
C LEU A 273 -23.92 -0.40 2.09
N ASN A 274 -23.10 0.46 1.48
CA ASN A 274 -23.01 1.85 1.88
C ASN A 274 -24.25 2.66 1.45
N SER A 275 -24.81 2.36 0.27
CA SER A 275 -25.94 3.08 -0.35
C SER A 275 -27.30 2.73 0.23
N GLU A 276 -27.49 1.51 0.73
CA GLU A 276 -28.77 1.02 1.28
C GLU A 276 -29.04 1.48 2.73
N CYS A 277 -28.06 2.11 3.38
CA CYS A 277 -28.19 2.58 4.76
C CYS A 277 -27.88 4.09 4.82
N PRO A 278 -28.91 4.96 4.83
CA PRO A 278 -28.74 6.40 4.98
C PRO A 278 -27.95 6.70 6.25
N THR A 279 -26.99 7.62 6.19
CA THR A 279 -26.33 8.13 7.40
C THR A 279 -27.37 8.74 8.32
N PRO A 280 -27.31 8.50 9.65
CA PRO A 280 -28.22 9.17 10.57
C PRO A 280 -28.07 10.70 10.41
N HIS A 281 -29.21 11.38 10.31
CA HIS A 281 -29.23 12.85 10.32
C HIS A 281 -28.62 13.35 11.64
N PRO A 282 -27.81 14.42 11.63
CA PRO A 282 -27.34 15.00 12.88
C PRO A 282 -28.57 15.43 13.67
N HIS A 283 -28.73 14.89 14.88
CA HIS A 283 -29.77 15.32 15.80
C HIS A 283 -29.64 16.83 16.01
N PRO A 284 -30.71 17.62 15.83
CA PRO A 284 -30.67 19.02 16.21
C PRO A 284 -30.45 19.08 17.73
N ARG A 285 -29.43 19.85 18.14
CA ARG A 285 -29.22 20.18 19.55
C ARG A 285 -30.38 20.99 20.09
#